data_AF-A0A2N2LSN9-F1
#
_entry.id   AF-A0A2N2LSN9-F1
#
_cell.length_a   1.000
_cell.length_b   1.000
_cell.length_c   1.000
_cell.angle_alpha   90.00
_cell.angle_beta   90.00
_cell.angle_gamma   90.00
#
_symmetry.space_group_name_H-M   'P 1'
#
loop_
_entity.id
_entity.type
_entity.pdbx_description
1 polymer ?
#
loop_
_entity_poly.entity_id
_entity_poly.type
_entity_poly.pdbx_seq_one_letter_code
_entity_poly.pdbx_strand_id
1 'polypeptide(L)'
;MILLFKVAMKRILLSISFLVLLISACQPIFENHKSEATVDPVSARRALLRYFEILYQKNYDQVETIFGGDLQVLLEYNPDVRLDQVGKLFESACTINGFQCLAIKNILDEKKIDDFNFVFMVEFQTNEGDLFVLGPCCGATAQEMPPVSQFPIRVSWKNGEYRVMDLPPYVP
;
A
#
# COMPACT_ATOMS: atom_id res chain seq x y z
N MET A 1 9.52 69.41 -32.35
CA MET A 1 9.50 67.92 -32.26
C MET A 1 9.52 67.40 -30.82
N ILE A 2 8.94 68.10 -29.84
CA ILE A 2 8.95 67.70 -28.40
C ILE A 2 7.53 67.61 -27.82
N LEU A 3 6.52 68.27 -28.43
CA LEU A 3 5.14 68.24 -27.94
C LEU A 3 4.34 66.98 -28.28
N LEU A 4 4.69 66.23 -29.33
CA LEU A 4 3.94 65.04 -29.74
C LEU A 4 4.23 63.82 -28.84
N PHE A 5 5.35 63.79 -28.12
CA PHE A 5 5.71 62.67 -27.23
C PHE A 5 4.96 62.68 -25.88
N LYS A 6 4.52 63.84 -25.38
CA LYS A 6 3.88 63.95 -24.05
C LYS A 6 2.43 63.44 -24.02
N VAL A 7 1.71 63.48 -25.13
CA VAL A 7 0.29 63.08 -25.18
C VAL A 7 0.13 61.56 -25.30
N ALA A 8 1.04 60.88 -25.99
CA ALA A 8 1.03 59.43 -26.15
C ALA A 8 1.28 58.69 -24.82
N MET A 9 2.18 59.20 -23.98
CA MET A 9 2.58 58.53 -22.73
C MET A 9 1.49 58.59 -21.64
N LYS A 10 0.63 59.63 -21.64
CA LYS A 10 -0.44 59.78 -20.66
C LYS A 10 -1.68 58.93 -20.96
N ARG A 11 -1.90 58.59 -22.25
CA ARG A 11 -2.98 57.67 -22.66
C ARG A 11 -2.60 56.20 -22.47
N ILE A 12 -1.31 55.86 -22.60
CA ILE A 12 -0.81 54.50 -22.34
C ILE A 12 -0.83 54.16 -20.85
N LEU A 13 -0.53 55.12 -19.96
CA LEU A 13 -0.59 54.91 -18.50
C LEU A 13 -2.01 54.79 -17.93
N LEU A 14 -3.03 55.35 -18.58
CA LEU A 14 -4.43 55.22 -18.15
C LEU A 14 -5.08 53.90 -18.61
N SER A 15 -4.63 53.31 -19.72
CA SER A 15 -5.16 52.02 -20.21
C SER A 15 -4.57 50.79 -19.51
N ILE A 16 -3.39 50.89 -18.88
CA ILE A 16 -2.77 49.77 -18.15
C ILE A 16 -3.39 49.62 -16.75
N SER A 17 -3.94 50.69 -16.16
CA SER A 17 -4.56 50.64 -14.82
C SER A 17 -5.93 49.95 -14.79
N PHE A 18 -6.61 49.78 -15.94
CA PHE A 18 -7.91 49.09 -16.01
C PHE A 18 -7.78 47.59 -16.33
N LEU A 19 -6.62 47.13 -16.81
CA LEU A 19 -6.38 45.73 -17.16
C LEU A 19 -5.91 44.88 -15.96
N VAL A 20 -5.36 45.51 -14.92
CA VAL A 20 -4.84 44.80 -13.72
C VAL A 20 -5.96 44.43 -12.74
N LEU A 21 -7.15 45.05 -12.84
CA LEU A 21 -8.29 44.77 -11.95
C LEU A 21 -9.13 43.54 -12.34
N LEU A 22 -8.85 42.89 -13.47
CA LEU A 22 -9.61 41.71 -13.94
C LEU A 22 -8.97 40.36 -13.60
N ILE A 23 -7.80 40.32 -12.94
CA ILE A 23 -7.08 39.07 -12.66
C ILE A 23 -7.32 38.55 -11.23
N SER A 24 -8.20 39.18 -10.43
CA SER A 24 -8.40 38.80 -9.02
C SER A 24 -9.56 37.81 -8.77
N ALA A 25 -10.13 37.18 -9.80
CA ALA A 25 -11.31 36.31 -9.66
C ALA A 25 -11.06 34.80 -9.82
N CYS A 26 -9.81 34.36 -10.04
CA CYS A 26 -9.46 32.93 -9.92
C CYS A 26 -8.82 32.67 -8.56
N GLN A 27 -9.61 32.74 -7.49
CA GLN A 27 -9.25 31.98 -6.30
C GLN A 27 -9.68 30.53 -6.56
N PRO A 28 -8.76 29.55 -6.53
CA PRO A 28 -9.17 28.16 -6.47
C PRO A 28 -10.01 28.04 -5.19
N ILE A 29 -11.28 27.69 -5.35
CA ILE A 29 -12.13 27.29 -4.24
C ILE A 29 -11.45 26.05 -3.67
N PHE A 30 -10.66 26.24 -2.61
CA PHE A 30 -10.29 25.16 -1.71
C PHE A 30 -11.57 24.80 -0.96
N GLU A 31 -12.45 24.05 -1.63
CA GLU A 31 -13.40 23.23 -0.92
C GLU A 31 -12.56 22.35 -0.01
N ASN A 32 -12.70 22.60 1.29
CA ASN A 32 -12.22 21.72 2.33
C ASN A 32 -13.12 20.48 2.28
N HIS A 33 -13.01 19.73 1.17
CA HIS A 33 -13.51 18.39 1.03
C HIS A 33 -12.67 17.60 2.02
N LYS A 34 -13.15 17.53 3.26
CA LYS A 34 -12.83 16.47 4.18
C LYS A 34 -13.06 15.20 3.37
N SER A 35 -11.99 14.63 2.85
CA SER A 35 -12.03 13.43 2.03
C SER A 35 -12.72 12.40 2.89
N GLU A 36 -14.00 12.17 2.60
CA GLU A 36 -14.75 11.09 3.19
C GLU A 36 -14.00 9.86 2.72
N ALA A 37 -13.29 9.22 3.66
CA ALA A 37 -12.35 8.17 3.32
C ALA A 37 -13.14 7.08 2.58
N THR A 38 -12.98 7.03 1.26
CA THR A 38 -13.83 6.21 0.41
C THR A 38 -13.40 4.78 0.58
N VAL A 39 -14.30 3.99 1.15
CA VAL A 39 -14.18 2.55 1.32
C VAL A 39 -14.31 1.91 -0.07
N ASP A 40 -13.17 1.78 -0.75
CA ASP A 40 -13.09 1.39 -2.17
C ASP A 40 -12.26 0.09 -2.34
N PRO A 41 -12.79 -0.95 -3.01
CA PRO A 41 -12.07 -2.19 -3.30
C PRO A 41 -10.71 -2.01 -3.98
N VAL A 42 -10.56 -1.00 -4.87
CA VAL A 42 -9.28 -0.72 -5.53
C VAL A 42 -8.22 -0.32 -4.49
N SER A 43 -8.64 0.35 -3.42
CA SER A 43 -7.76 0.74 -2.32
C SER A 43 -7.37 -0.45 -1.43
N ALA A 44 -8.24 -1.45 -1.26
CA ALA A 44 -7.90 -2.70 -0.58
C ALA A 44 -6.86 -3.52 -1.37
N ARG A 45 -7.07 -3.66 -2.68
CA ARG A 45 -6.11 -4.32 -3.58
C ARG A 45 -4.76 -3.62 -3.59
N ARG A 46 -4.75 -2.28 -3.59
CA ARG A 46 -3.52 -1.49 -3.51
C ARG A 46 -2.76 -1.74 -2.21
N ALA A 47 -3.46 -1.84 -1.09
CA ALA A 47 -2.84 -2.14 0.20
C ALA A 47 -2.17 -3.53 0.21
N LEU A 48 -2.86 -4.54 -0.35
CA LEU A 48 -2.31 -5.89 -0.54
C LEU A 48 -1.00 -5.88 -1.34
N LEU A 49 -1.03 -5.28 -2.53
CA LEU A 49 0.13 -5.20 -3.42
C LEU A 49 1.29 -4.47 -2.72
N ARG A 50 0.99 -3.36 -2.04
CA ARG A 50 1.99 -2.56 -1.35
C ARG A 50 2.66 -3.32 -0.20
N TYR A 51 1.89 -4.05 0.60
CA TYR A 51 2.42 -4.85 1.70
C TYR A 51 3.42 -5.89 1.21
N PHE A 52 3.06 -6.71 0.21
CA PHE A 52 3.98 -7.72 -0.30
C PHE A 52 5.17 -7.12 -1.06
N GLU A 53 5.00 -5.97 -1.72
CA GLU A 53 6.14 -5.23 -2.27
C GLU A 53 7.10 -4.75 -1.17
N ILE A 54 6.59 -4.20 -0.06
CA ILE A 54 7.41 -3.79 1.08
C ILE A 54 8.23 -4.98 1.61
N LEU A 55 7.60 -6.13 1.79
CA LEU A 55 8.27 -7.33 2.30
C LEU A 55 9.31 -7.87 1.33
N TYR A 56 8.98 -7.97 0.04
CA TYR A 56 9.88 -8.46 -1.00
C TYR A 56 11.10 -7.55 -1.18
N GLN A 57 10.91 -6.23 -1.10
CA GLN A 57 11.98 -5.23 -1.17
C GLN A 57 12.73 -5.05 0.15
N LYS A 58 12.41 -5.83 1.19
CA LYS A 58 13.02 -5.79 2.52
C LYS A 58 12.91 -4.42 3.22
N ASN A 59 11.87 -3.65 2.89
CA ASN A 59 11.62 -2.33 3.46
C ASN A 59 10.84 -2.42 4.79
N TYR A 60 11.30 -3.26 5.73
CA TYR A 60 10.52 -3.68 6.90
C TYR A 60 10.08 -2.53 7.81
N ASP A 61 10.81 -1.42 7.82
CA ASP A 61 10.44 -0.20 8.56
C ASP A 61 9.08 0.37 8.15
N GLN A 62 8.57 0.04 6.95
CA GLN A 62 7.27 0.50 6.47
C GLN A 62 6.11 -0.44 6.82
N VAL A 63 6.38 -1.65 7.33
CA VAL A 63 5.34 -2.66 7.54
C VAL A 63 4.27 -2.22 8.54
N GLU A 64 4.64 -1.50 9.60
CA GLU A 64 3.68 -1.03 10.62
C GLU A 64 2.56 -0.14 10.06
N THR A 65 2.81 0.50 8.92
CA THR A 65 1.84 1.37 8.25
C THR A 65 0.78 0.57 7.50
N ILE A 66 1.11 -0.63 7.03
CA ILE A 66 0.27 -1.40 6.11
C ILE A 66 -0.23 -2.73 6.69
N PHE A 67 0.43 -3.25 7.72
CA PHE A 67 0.00 -4.44 8.45
C PHE A 67 -0.97 -4.06 9.56
N GLY A 68 -2.03 -4.86 9.71
CA GLY A 68 -3.06 -4.70 10.73
C GLY A 68 -3.45 -5.99 11.44
N GLY A 69 -2.75 -7.09 11.12
CA GLY A 69 -2.97 -8.42 11.67
C GLY A 69 -2.38 -8.61 13.07
N ASP A 70 -2.41 -9.86 13.53
CA ASP A 70 -1.85 -10.26 14.81
C ASP A 70 -0.33 -10.46 14.71
N LEU A 71 0.41 -9.94 15.68
CA LEU A 71 1.87 -10.07 15.79
C LEU A 71 2.30 -11.20 16.75
N GLN A 72 1.35 -11.86 17.43
CA GLN A 72 1.66 -12.85 18.47
C GLN A 72 2.61 -13.95 17.98
N VAL A 73 2.35 -14.53 16.79
CA VAL A 73 3.21 -15.57 16.20
C VAL A 73 4.65 -15.06 16.00
N LEU A 74 4.81 -13.81 15.54
CA LEU A 74 6.14 -13.25 15.33
C LEU A 74 6.86 -13.00 16.66
N LEU A 75 6.14 -12.60 17.70
CA LEU A 75 6.69 -12.42 19.04
C LEU A 75 7.10 -13.74 19.67
N GLU A 76 6.32 -14.80 19.51
CA GLU A 76 6.64 -16.14 20.01
C GLU A 76 7.94 -16.68 19.41
N TYR A 77 8.18 -16.41 18.12
CA TYR A 77 9.43 -16.77 17.45
C TYR A 77 10.61 -15.84 17.79
N ASN A 78 10.36 -14.68 18.40
CA ASN A 78 11.35 -13.65 18.67
C ASN A 78 11.18 -13.09 20.09
N PRO A 79 11.42 -13.90 21.15
CA PRO A 79 11.12 -13.51 22.53
C PRO A 79 11.89 -12.28 23.03
N ASP A 80 13.00 -11.93 22.38
CA ASP A 80 13.84 -10.77 22.71
C ASP A 80 13.45 -9.49 21.94
N VAL A 81 12.53 -9.58 20.98
CA VAL A 81 12.06 -8.42 20.18
C VAL A 81 10.79 -7.84 20.80
N ARG A 82 10.74 -6.52 20.95
CA ARG A 82 9.57 -5.85 21.53
C ARG A 82 8.43 -5.71 20.53
N LEU A 83 7.20 -5.66 21.02
CA LEU A 83 5.98 -5.47 20.21
C LEU A 83 6.00 -4.19 19.35
N ASP A 84 6.64 -3.13 19.82
CA ASP A 84 6.75 -1.86 19.07
C ASP A 84 7.87 -1.87 18.02
N GLN A 85 8.64 -2.95 17.92
CA GLN A 85 9.68 -3.13 16.90
C GLN A 85 9.14 -3.95 15.73
N VAL A 86 8.01 -3.55 15.17
CA VAL A 86 7.29 -4.29 14.12
C VAL A 86 8.18 -4.60 12.91
N GLY A 87 8.98 -3.63 12.46
CA GLY A 87 9.92 -3.85 11.36
C GLY A 87 10.93 -4.96 11.68
N LYS A 88 11.41 -5.05 12.92
CA LYS A 88 12.33 -6.10 13.35
C LYS A 88 11.67 -7.48 13.38
N LEU A 89 10.42 -7.56 13.83
CA LEU A 89 9.64 -8.79 13.82
C LEU A 89 9.49 -9.34 12.39
N PHE A 90 9.16 -8.46 11.43
CA PHE A 90 9.03 -8.85 10.02
C PHE A 90 10.36 -9.16 9.35
N GLU A 91 11.44 -8.46 9.70
CA GLU A 91 12.78 -8.82 9.25
C GLU A 91 13.12 -10.26 9.68
N SER A 92 12.94 -10.58 10.97
CA SER A 92 13.16 -11.94 11.47
C SER A 92 12.25 -12.97 10.79
N ALA A 93 10.97 -12.63 10.59
CA ALA A 93 10.01 -13.50 9.91
C ALA A 93 10.53 -13.91 8.53
N CYS A 94 10.93 -12.93 7.72
CA CYS A 94 11.35 -13.11 6.33
C CYS A 94 12.74 -13.72 6.16
N THR A 95 13.61 -13.63 7.17
CA THR A 95 15.04 -14.00 7.03
C THR A 95 15.45 -15.22 7.84
N ILE A 96 14.76 -15.50 8.95
CA ILE A 96 15.16 -16.54 9.91
C ILE A 96 13.99 -17.46 10.25
N ASN A 97 12.75 -16.95 10.35
CA ASN A 97 11.62 -17.75 10.82
C ASN A 97 10.76 -18.37 9.71
N GLY A 98 11.29 -18.59 8.51
CA GLY A 98 10.63 -19.40 7.47
C GLY A 98 9.41 -18.77 6.77
N PHE A 99 9.08 -17.50 7.04
CA PHE A 99 8.03 -16.80 6.28
C PHE A 99 8.50 -16.42 4.89
N GLN A 100 7.67 -16.72 3.89
CA GLN A 100 7.94 -16.54 2.48
C GLN A 100 7.52 -15.14 2.04
N CYS A 101 8.42 -14.18 2.23
CA CYS A 101 8.22 -12.76 1.89
C CYS A 101 8.45 -12.51 0.39
N LEU A 102 7.60 -13.14 -0.43
CA LEU A 102 7.68 -13.20 -1.87
C LEU A 102 6.81 -12.12 -2.54
N ALA A 103 7.15 -11.77 -3.79
CA ALA A 103 6.31 -10.92 -4.61
C ALA A 103 5.04 -11.64 -5.06
N ILE A 104 3.94 -10.91 -5.18
CA ILE A 104 2.71 -11.43 -5.79
C ILE A 104 2.96 -11.67 -7.27
N LYS A 105 2.61 -12.88 -7.74
CA LYS A 105 2.58 -13.25 -9.15
C LYS A 105 1.24 -12.88 -9.77
N ASN A 106 0.15 -13.39 -9.18
CA ASN A 106 -1.21 -13.18 -9.65
C ASN A 106 -2.16 -12.97 -8.46
N ILE A 107 -3.23 -12.19 -8.69
CA ILE A 107 -4.42 -12.16 -7.85
C ILE A 107 -5.53 -12.83 -8.65
N LEU A 108 -5.91 -14.04 -8.26
CA LEU A 108 -6.82 -14.91 -9.01
C LEU A 108 -8.28 -14.56 -8.77
N ASP A 109 -8.61 -14.17 -7.53
CA ASP A 109 -9.96 -13.85 -7.12
C ASP A 109 -9.95 -12.75 -6.07
N GLU A 110 -11.05 -12.00 -6.00
CA GLU A 110 -11.30 -10.95 -5.03
C GLU A 110 -12.72 -11.10 -4.50
N LYS A 111 -12.83 -11.53 -3.25
CA LYS A 111 -14.10 -11.69 -2.55
C LYS A 111 -14.29 -10.54 -1.56
N LYS A 112 -15.25 -9.67 -1.88
CA LYS A 112 -15.77 -8.69 -0.92
C LYS A 112 -16.65 -9.39 0.12
N ILE A 113 -16.28 -9.30 1.40
CA ILE A 113 -17.05 -9.85 2.52
C ILE A 113 -18.11 -8.82 2.96
N ASP A 114 -17.67 -7.58 3.13
CA ASP A 114 -18.49 -6.39 3.36
C ASP A 114 -17.75 -5.17 2.80
N ASP A 115 -18.22 -3.96 3.08
CA ASP A 115 -17.55 -2.74 2.60
C ASP A 115 -16.11 -2.63 3.11
N PHE A 116 -15.81 -3.11 4.30
CA PHE A 116 -14.54 -2.92 4.99
C PHE A 116 -13.60 -4.13 4.93
N ASN A 117 -14.06 -5.29 4.46
CA ASN A 117 -13.34 -6.55 4.53
C ASN A 117 -13.31 -7.30 3.20
N PHE A 118 -12.12 -7.73 2.79
CA PHE A 118 -11.86 -8.42 1.55
C PHE A 118 -10.99 -9.65 1.78
N VAL A 119 -11.18 -10.67 0.94
CA VAL A 119 -10.29 -11.83 0.81
C VAL A 119 -9.81 -11.92 -0.62
N PHE A 120 -8.50 -11.93 -0.82
CA PHE A 120 -7.87 -12.08 -2.12
C PHE A 120 -7.26 -13.47 -2.23
N MET A 121 -7.49 -14.17 -3.33
CA MET A 121 -6.77 -15.41 -3.62
C MET A 121 -5.49 -15.07 -4.39
N VAL A 122 -4.34 -15.34 -3.79
CA VAL A 122 -3.04 -14.86 -4.27
C VAL A 122 -2.12 -16.02 -4.65
N GLU A 123 -1.45 -15.87 -5.77
CA GLU A 123 -0.27 -16.67 -6.13
C GLU A 123 0.99 -15.82 -5.95
N PHE A 124 2.04 -16.41 -5.40
CA PHE A 124 3.34 -15.76 -5.24
C PHE A 124 4.33 -16.27 -6.27
N GLN A 125 5.38 -15.48 -6.53
CA GLN A 125 6.50 -15.93 -7.34
C GLN A 125 7.76 -16.12 -6.50
N THR A 126 8.57 -17.11 -6.84
CA THR A 126 9.91 -17.27 -6.29
C THR A 126 10.82 -16.12 -6.77
N ASN A 127 12.05 -16.05 -6.25
CA ASN A 127 13.02 -15.03 -6.68
C ASN A 127 13.42 -15.19 -8.15
N GLU A 128 13.27 -16.40 -8.70
CA GLU A 128 13.50 -16.73 -10.11
C GLU A 128 12.30 -16.37 -10.99
N GLY A 129 11.16 -15.99 -10.40
CA GLY A 129 9.93 -15.59 -11.09
C GLY A 129 8.95 -16.75 -11.34
N ASP A 130 9.30 -17.98 -10.94
CA ASP A 130 8.43 -19.15 -11.04
C ASP A 130 7.28 -19.09 -10.03
N LEU A 131 6.23 -19.89 -10.23
CA LEU A 131 5.13 -19.99 -9.26
C LEU A 131 5.65 -20.61 -7.95
N PHE A 132 5.41 -19.95 -6.82
CA PHE A 132 5.68 -20.53 -5.51
C PHE A 132 4.66 -21.63 -5.19
N VAL A 133 5.17 -22.80 -4.80
CA VAL A 133 4.37 -23.95 -4.40
C VAL A 133 4.88 -24.44 -3.05
N LEU A 134 4.00 -24.38 -2.05
CA LEU A 134 4.23 -25.00 -0.76
C LEU A 134 4.02 -26.51 -0.89
N GLY A 135 5.11 -27.26 -0.90
CA GLY A 135 5.08 -28.72 -0.89
C GLY A 135 4.89 -29.30 0.53
N PRO A 136 4.85 -30.64 0.66
CA PRO A 136 4.80 -31.33 1.94
C PRO A 136 5.91 -30.90 2.89
N CYS A 137 5.59 -30.80 4.18
CA CYS A 137 6.56 -30.51 5.23
C CYS A 137 6.60 -31.62 6.29
N CYS A 138 7.65 -31.61 7.13
CA CYS A 138 7.78 -32.49 8.30
C CYS A 138 7.69 -34.00 8.01
N GLY A 139 8.16 -34.44 6.83
CA GLY A 139 8.16 -35.85 6.43
C GLY A 139 6.84 -36.37 5.86
N ALA A 140 5.83 -35.51 5.70
CA ALA A 140 4.59 -35.87 5.02
C ALA A 140 4.83 -36.12 3.52
N THR A 141 3.99 -36.98 2.93
CA THR A 141 3.93 -37.22 1.49
C THR A 141 3.02 -36.21 0.78
N ALA A 142 3.11 -36.12 -0.55
CA ALA A 142 2.21 -35.29 -1.36
C ALA A 142 0.75 -35.76 -1.33
N GLN A 143 0.50 -37.00 -0.93
CA GLN A 143 -0.85 -37.52 -0.73
C GLN A 143 -1.43 -37.05 0.61
N GLU A 144 -0.61 -36.99 1.66
CA GLU A 144 -1.03 -36.54 2.99
C GLU A 144 -1.13 -35.02 3.07
N MET A 145 -0.22 -34.32 2.40
CA MET A 145 -0.18 -32.87 2.32
C MET A 145 0.02 -32.42 0.88
N PRO A 146 -1.09 -32.33 0.09
CA PRO A 146 -1.02 -31.90 -1.30
C PRO A 146 -0.37 -30.51 -1.44
N PRO A 147 0.41 -30.29 -2.51
CA PRO A 147 1.02 -28.98 -2.74
C PRO A 147 -0.01 -27.85 -2.88
N VAL A 148 0.29 -26.69 -2.31
CA VAL A 148 -0.57 -25.49 -2.35
C VAL A 148 0.17 -24.32 -2.99
N SER A 149 -0.45 -23.64 -3.95
CA SER A 149 0.13 -22.46 -4.61
C SER A 149 -0.75 -21.21 -4.51
N GLN A 150 -1.94 -21.34 -3.93
CA GLN A 150 -2.93 -20.27 -3.82
C GLN A 150 -3.22 -20.01 -2.34
N PHE A 151 -3.07 -18.76 -1.93
CA PHE A 151 -3.13 -18.36 -0.54
C PHE A 151 -4.20 -17.28 -0.36
N PRO A 152 -5.21 -17.51 0.49
CA PRO A 152 -6.19 -16.47 0.81
C PRO A 152 -5.54 -15.43 1.73
N ILE A 153 -5.57 -14.16 1.32
CA ILE A 153 -5.07 -13.03 2.11
C ILE A 153 -6.21 -12.07 2.41
N ARG A 154 -6.39 -11.75 3.70
CA ARG A 154 -7.38 -10.83 4.21
C ARG A 154 -6.84 -9.40 4.24
N VAL A 155 -7.70 -8.48 3.81
CA VAL A 155 -7.47 -7.04 3.88
C VAL A 155 -8.67 -6.40 4.54
N SER A 156 -8.42 -5.58 5.57
CA SER A 156 -9.48 -4.94 6.35
C SER A 156 -9.22 -3.45 6.51
N TRP A 157 -10.29 -2.66 6.53
CA TRP A 157 -10.23 -1.25 6.87
C TRP A 157 -9.95 -1.06 8.37
N LYS A 158 -8.87 -0.37 8.70
CA LYS A 158 -8.48 0.00 10.06
C LYS A 158 -7.91 1.41 10.09
N ASN A 159 -8.31 2.20 11.07
CA ASN A 159 -7.75 3.53 11.33
C ASN A 159 -7.77 4.48 10.11
N GLY A 160 -8.75 4.34 9.21
CA GLY A 160 -8.90 5.21 8.04
C GLY A 160 -8.19 4.73 6.77
N GLU A 161 -7.64 3.51 6.75
CA GLU A 161 -7.02 2.92 5.57
C GLU A 161 -7.19 1.39 5.54
N TYR A 162 -6.97 0.77 4.37
CA TYR A 162 -6.92 -0.69 4.28
C TYR A 162 -5.56 -1.22 4.72
N ARG A 163 -5.58 -2.29 5.51
CA ARG A 163 -4.40 -2.98 6.02
C ARG A 163 -4.49 -4.48 5.77
N VAL A 164 -3.34 -5.11 5.53
CA VAL A 164 -3.24 -6.56 5.38
C VAL A 164 -3.26 -7.22 6.76
N MET A 165 -4.06 -8.26 6.88
CA MET A 165 -4.38 -8.90 8.16
C MET A 165 -3.65 -10.23 8.37
N ASP A 166 -3.04 -10.78 7.32
CA ASP A 166 -2.36 -12.06 7.35
C ASP A 166 -0.84 -11.92 7.17
N LEU A 167 -0.10 -12.80 7.83
CA LEU A 167 1.32 -12.99 7.60
C LEU A 167 1.55 -13.64 6.22
N PRO A 168 2.77 -13.55 5.66
CA PRO A 168 3.12 -14.28 4.46
C PRO A 168 2.97 -15.79 4.65
N PRO A 169 2.94 -16.60 3.56
CA PRO A 169 2.98 -18.05 3.68
C PRO A 169 4.18 -18.51 4.52
N TYR A 170 3.97 -19.48 5.40
CA TYR A 170 5.02 -20.01 6.27
C TYR A 170 5.50 -21.38 5.78
N VAL A 171 6.81 -21.58 5.77
CA VAL A 171 7.47 -22.88 5.51
C VAL A 171 8.24 -23.27 6.77
N PRO A 172 7.78 -24.28 7.54
CA PRO A 172 8.45 -24.76 8.74
C PRO A 172 9.75 -25.52 8.48
#